data_AF-A0A7V9PWV9-F1
#
_entry.id   AF-A0A7V9PWV9-F1
#
_cell.length_a   1.000
_cell.length_b   1.000
_cell.length_c   1.000
_cell.angle_alpha   90.00
_cell.angle_beta   90.00
_cell.angle_gamma   90.00
#
_symmetry.space_group_name_H-M   'P 1'
#
loop_
_entity.id
_entity.type
_entity.pdbx_description
1 polymer ?
#
loop_
_entity_poly.entity_id
_entity_poly.type
_entity_poly.pdbx_seq_one_letter_code
_entity_poly.pdbx_strand_id
1 'polypeptide(L)'
;MDPDIGIDVGLLKSEIRKTYAAVSQEPEKDFIFPTGRAWAEDLGYPPELEQVPAATVESFAGVANPFSLGRLEPGARVLDLGCGAGTDSLIATLMVGREGAVTGIDMTREMLEKAKAGATEL
;
A
#
# COMPACT_ATOMS: atom_id res chain seq x y z
N MET A 1 24.35 -11.64 16.07
CA MET A 1 25.51 -10.89 15.57
C MET A 1 25.14 -10.56 14.14
N ASP A 2 24.78 -9.32 13.83
CA ASP A 2 24.53 -8.92 12.44
C ASP A 2 25.86 -9.10 11.68
N PRO A 3 25.90 -9.85 10.58
CA PRO A 3 27.10 -9.90 9.76
C PRO A 3 27.38 -8.47 9.26
N ASP A 4 28.62 -8.01 9.42
CA ASP A 4 29.05 -6.72 8.89
C ASP A 4 29.18 -6.86 7.36
N ILE A 5 28.07 -6.56 6.66
CA ILE A 5 27.93 -6.74 5.21
C ILE A 5 28.57 -5.56 4.43
N GLY A 6 29.18 -4.59 5.12
CA GLY A 6 29.71 -3.37 4.49
C GLY A 6 28.62 -2.47 3.87
N ILE A 7 27.34 -2.74 4.15
CA ILE A 7 26.20 -1.99 3.64
C ILE A 7 25.73 -1.02 4.73
N ASP A 8 25.68 0.26 4.39
CA ASP A 8 25.03 1.26 5.25
C ASP A 8 23.50 1.10 5.17
N VAL A 9 22.96 0.30 6.09
CA VAL A 9 21.53 0.05 6.24
C VAL A 9 20.75 1.34 6.54
N GLY A 10 21.38 2.30 7.22
CA GLY A 10 20.77 3.58 7.54
C GLY A 10 20.54 4.42 6.28
N LEU A 11 21.57 4.53 5.45
CA LEU A 11 21.48 5.17 4.14
C LEU A 11 20.47 4.47 3.25
N LEU A 12 20.53 3.14 3.14
CA LEU A 12 19.60 2.37 2.31
C LEU A 12 18.13 2.63 2.71
N LYS A 13 17.81 2.57 4.01
CA LYS A 13 16.47 2.87 4.52
C LYS A 13 16.06 4.31 4.22
N SER A 14 16.99 5.26 4.28
CA SER A 14 16.73 6.66 3.96
C SER A 14 16.38 6.85 2.48
N GLU A 15 17.17 6.26 1.57
CA GLU A 15 16.91 6.37 0.13
C GLU A 15 15.59 5.68 -0.27
N ILE A 16 15.31 4.50 0.30
CA ILE A 16 14.03 3.82 0.11
C ILE A 16 12.86 4.73 0.53
N ARG A 17 12.92 5.33 1.73
CA ARG A 17 11.86 6.25 2.19
C ARG A 17 11.67 7.44 1.27
N LYS A 18 12.75 8.03 0.74
CA LYS A 18 12.66 9.15 -0.21
C LYS A 18 11.93 8.75 -1.48
N THR A 19 12.24 7.58 -2.03
CA THR A 19 11.56 7.07 -3.23
C THR A 19 10.06 6.90 -3.00
N TYR A 20 9.65 6.25 -1.92
CA TYR A 20 8.22 6.05 -1.64
C TYR A 20 7.50 7.34 -1.22
N ALA A 21 8.17 8.28 -0.55
CA ALA A 21 7.61 9.61 -0.31
C ALA A 21 7.33 10.33 -1.64
N ALA A 22 8.21 10.20 -2.64
CA ALA A 22 7.98 10.74 -3.97
C ALA A 22 6.81 10.05 -4.69
N VAL A 23 6.65 8.72 -4.59
CA VAL A 23 5.45 8.02 -5.13
C VAL A 23 4.16 8.57 -4.51
N SER A 24 4.22 8.94 -3.23
CA SER A 24 3.09 9.59 -2.55
C SER A 24 2.85 11.01 -3.04
N GLN A 25 3.89 11.84 -3.17
CA GLN A 25 3.74 13.29 -3.37
C GLN A 25 3.73 13.70 -4.85
N GLU A 26 4.32 12.89 -5.72
CA GLU A 26 4.54 13.14 -7.14
C GLU A 26 4.08 11.90 -7.96
N PRO A 27 2.79 11.50 -7.91
CA PRO A 27 2.33 10.25 -8.55
C PRO A 27 2.47 10.25 -10.07
N GLU A 28 2.56 11.41 -10.70
CA GLU A 28 2.75 11.61 -12.15
C GLU A 28 4.21 11.48 -12.62
N LYS A 29 5.15 11.33 -11.68
CA LYS A 29 6.58 11.20 -12.00
C LYS A 29 6.88 9.80 -12.49
N ASP A 30 7.80 9.69 -13.46
CA ASP A 30 8.31 8.39 -13.88
C ASP A 30 9.18 7.75 -12.79
N PHE A 31 8.77 6.57 -12.32
CA PHE A 31 9.54 5.72 -11.42
C PHE A 31 10.17 4.54 -12.18
N ILE A 32 11.18 3.92 -11.57
CA ILE A 32 11.82 2.70 -12.12
C ILE A 32 10.93 1.45 -12.04
N PHE A 33 9.73 1.59 -11.47
CA PHE A 33 8.71 0.56 -11.33
C PHE A 33 7.34 1.16 -11.67
N PRO A 34 6.41 0.35 -12.18
CA PRO A 34 5.05 0.81 -12.46
C PRO A 34 4.31 1.16 -11.17
N THR A 35 3.42 2.16 -11.26
CA THR A 35 2.63 2.68 -10.14
C THR A 35 1.20 2.94 -10.57
N GLY A 36 0.34 3.22 -9.60
CA GLY A 36 -1.00 3.74 -9.84
C GLY A 36 -2.04 2.68 -10.19
N ARG A 37 -3.21 3.16 -10.61
CA ARG A 37 -4.39 2.33 -10.92
C ARG A 37 -4.16 1.35 -12.05
N ALA A 38 -3.59 1.81 -13.16
CA ALA A 38 -3.31 0.94 -14.31
C ALA A 38 -2.44 -0.26 -13.90
N TRP A 39 -1.47 -0.02 -13.01
CA TRP A 39 -0.63 -1.10 -12.51
C TRP A 39 -1.37 -2.07 -11.58
N ALA A 40 -2.24 -1.57 -10.69
CA ALA A 40 -3.09 -2.44 -9.87
C ALA A 40 -4.03 -3.31 -10.74
N GLU A 41 -4.59 -2.74 -11.81
CA GLU A 41 -5.42 -3.46 -12.78
C GLU A 41 -4.63 -4.55 -13.52
N ASP A 42 -3.41 -4.24 -13.98
CA ASP A 42 -2.51 -5.21 -14.62
C ASP A 42 -2.16 -6.39 -13.68
N LEU A 43 -2.07 -6.13 -12.36
CA LEU A 43 -1.89 -7.16 -11.33
C LEU A 43 -3.17 -7.95 -11.01
N GLY A 44 -4.29 -7.62 -11.64
CA GLY A 44 -5.56 -8.33 -11.49
C GLY A 44 -6.24 -8.06 -10.15
N TYR A 45 -6.14 -6.83 -9.62
CA TYR A 45 -6.81 -6.43 -8.39
C TYR A 45 -8.35 -6.58 -8.48
N PRO A 46 -9.02 -6.86 -7.36
CA PRO A 46 -10.43 -7.21 -7.37
C PRO A 46 -11.33 -5.96 -7.56
N PRO A 47 -12.63 -6.13 -7.89
CA PRO A 47 -13.54 -5.02 -8.20
C PRO A 47 -13.68 -3.95 -7.10
N GLU A 48 -13.38 -4.29 -5.85
CA GLU A 48 -13.30 -3.35 -4.73
C GLU A 48 -12.32 -2.19 -4.98
N LEU A 49 -11.35 -2.36 -5.89
CA LEU A 49 -10.43 -1.28 -6.32
C LEU A 49 -11.19 -0.04 -6.84
N GLU A 50 -12.40 -0.21 -7.38
CA GLU A 50 -13.26 0.90 -7.83
C GLU A 50 -13.79 1.75 -6.68
N GLN A 51 -13.87 1.19 -5.47
CA GLN A 51 -14.33 1.91 -4.29
C GLN A 51 -13.18 2.60 -3.55
N VAL A 52 -11.93 2.25 -3.86
CA VAL A 52 -10.76 2.87 -3.22
C VAL A 52 -10.58 4.30 -3.76
N PRO A 53 -10.43 5.31 -2.88
CA PRO A 53 -10.20 6.69 -3.28
C PRO A 53 -9.06 6.85 -4.29
N ALA A 54 -9.28 7.64 -5.34
CA ALA A 54 -8.32 7.81 -6.43
C ALA A 54 -6.94 8.29 -5.92
N ALA A 55 -6.93 9.22 -4.96
CA ALA A 55 -5.72 9.75 -4.34
C ALA A 55 -4.90 8.70 -3.55
N THR A 56 -5.53 7.58 -3.17
CA THR A 56 -4.84 6.42 -2.59
C THR A 56 -4.26 5.54 -3.69
N VAL A 57 -5.09 5.19 -4.69
CA VAL A 57 -4.69 4.26 -5.76
C VAL A 57 -3.60 4.84 -6.65
N GLU A 58 -3.54 6.15 -6.88
CA GLU A 58 -2.48 6.79 -7.67
C GLU A 58 -1.07 6.54 -7.11
N SER A 59 -0.96 6.33 -5.78
CA SER A 59 0.29 6.05 -5.09
C SER A 59 0.55 4.56 -4.87
N PHE A 60 -0.23 3.69 -5.53
CA PHE A 60 -0.01 2.26 -5.51
C PHE A 60 1.35 1.91 -6.12
N ALA A 61 2.13 1.09 -5.42
CA ALA A 61 3.44 0.60 -5.86
C ALA A 61 3.67 -0.85 -5.43
N GLY A 62 2.60 -1.65 -5.36
CA GLY A 62 2.66 -3.06 -5.04
C GLY A 62 3.28 -3.88 -6.18
N VAL A 63 3.80 -5.06 -5.86
CA VAL A 63 4.45 -5.96 -6.84
C VAL A 63 3.55 -7.14 -7.24
N ALA A 64 2.56 -7.47 -6.41
CA ALA A 64 1.64 -8.58 -6.62
C ALA A 64 0.28 -8.27 -5.99
N ASN A 65 -0.76 -9.02 -6.38
CA ASN A 65 -2.08 -8.95 -5.77
C ASN A 65 -2.25 -10.03 -4.68
N PRO A 66 -2.31 -9.68 -3.38
CA PRO A 66 -2.48 -10.66 -2.31
C PRO A 66 -3.84 -11.37 -2.34
N PHE A 67 -4.88 -10.74 -2.88
CA PHE A 67 -6.24 -11.28 -2.96
C PHE A 67 -6.40 -12.38 -4.02
N SER A 68 -5.40 -12.57 -4.88
CA SER A 68 -5.36 -13.70 -5.83
C SER A 68 -5.29 -15.06 -5.12
N LEU A 69 -4.84 -15.09 -3.85
CA LEU A 69 -4.76 -16.30 -3.03
C LEU A 69 -6.11 -16.68 -2.38
N GLY A 70 -7.09 -15.77 -2.40
CA GLY A 70 -8.38 -15.96 -1.77
C GLY A 70 -8.94 -14.67 -1.20
N ARG A 71 -10.26 -14.67 -0.97
CA ARG A 71 -10.95 -13.56 -0.33
C ARG A 71 -10.81 -13.64 1.19
N LEU A 72 -10.83 -12.48 1.83
CA LEU A 72 -10.84 -12.39 3.29
C LEU A 72 -12.24 -12.70 3.82
N GLU A 73 -12.30 -13.37 4.96
CA GLU A 73 -13.56 -13.69 5.63
C GLU A 73 -14.17 -12.44 6.31
N PRO A 74 -15.50 -12.25 6.26
CA PRO A 74 -16.17 -11.22 7.05
C PRO A 74 -15.85 -11.36 8.54
N GLY A 75 -15.62 -10.24 9.23
CA GLY A 75 -15.22 -10.22 10.64
C GLY A 75 -13.74 -10.50 10.90
N ALA A 76 -12.93 -10.78 9.88
CA ALA A 76 -11.50 -11.05 10.06
C ALA A 76 -10.73 -9.80 10.53
N ARG A 77 -9.62 -10.05 11.22
CA ARG A 77 -8.65 -9.04 11.64
C ARG A 77 -7.38 -9.19 10.81
N VAL A 78 -7.02 -8.15 10.05
CA VAL A 78 -5.95 -8.18 9.06
C VAL A 78 -4.82 -7.23 9.46
N LEU A 79 -3.58 -7.67 9.27
CA LEU A 79 -2.39 -6.84 9.38
C LEU A 79 -1.74 -6.73 7.99
N ASP A 80 -1.55 -5.50 7.52
CA ASP A 80 -0.92 -5.17 6.25
C ASP A 80 0.46 -4.54 6.52
N LEU A 81 1.53 -5.23 6.09
CA LEU A 81 2.93 -4.85 6.35
C LEU A 81 3.56 -4.25 5.10
N GLY A 82 3.87 -2.96 5.15
CA GLY A 82 4.20 -2.17 3.96
C GLY A 82 2.95 -1.69 3.23
N CYS A 83 1.97 -1.18 4.00
CA CYS A 83 0.65 -0.85 3.47
C CYS A 83 0.65 0.31 2.46
N GLY A 84 1.76 1.06 2.35
CA GLY A 84 1.88 2.21 1.46
C GLY A 84 0.75 3.21 1.69
N ALA A 85 0.20 3.72 0.59
CA ALA A 85 -0.95 4.63 0.63
C ALA A 85 -2.26 3.96 1.02
N GLY A 86 -2.29 2.64 1.27
CA GLY A 86 -3.42 1.93 1.85
C GLY A 86 -4.33 1.21 0.85
N THR A 87 -3.96 1.06 -0.42
CA THR A 87 -4.81 0.39 -1.43
C THR A 87 -5.27 -0.99 -0.97
N ASP A 88 -4.33 -1.86 -0.56
CA ASP A 88 -4.64 -3.21 -0.08
C ASP A 88 -5.43 -3.18 1.22
N SER A 89 -5.05 -2.29 2.15
CA SER A 89 -5.73 -2.10 3.43
C SER A 89 -7.21 -1.69 3.28
N LEU A 90 -7.51 -0.81 2.32
CA LEU A 90 -8.87 -0.33 2.06
C LEU A 90 -9.71 -1.41 1.36
N ILE A 91 -9.13 -2.13 0.40
CA ILE A 91 -9.79 -3.30 -0.20
C ILE A 91 -10.08 -4.36 0.87
N ALA A 92 -9.11 -4.66 1.74
CA ALA A 92 -9.30 -5.59 2.83
C ALA A 92 -10.44 -5.14 3.77
N THR A 93 -10.55 -3.84 4.05
CA THR A 93 -11.63 -3.27 4.87
C THR A 93 -13.00 -3.54 4.24
N LEU A 94 -13.14 -3.39 2.92
CA LEU A 94 -14.38 -3.70 2.20
C LEU A 94 -14.73 -5.19 2.25
N MET A 95 -13.74 -6.08 2.26
CA MET A 95 -13.96 -7.53 2.35
C MET A 95 -14.37 -7.99 3.75
N VAL A 96 -13.65 -7.55 4.79
CA VAL A 96 -13.91 -8.00 6.17
C VAL A 96 -15.16 -7.35 6.77
N GLY A 97 -15.59 -6.21 6.23
CA GLY A 97 -16.81 -5.53 6.63
C GLY A 97 -16.75 -4.94 8.05
N ARG A 98 -17.90 -4.47 8.54
CA ARG A 98 -18.01 -3.67 9.77
C ARG A 98 -17.63 -4.40 11.06
N GLU A 99 -17.68 -5.73 11.07
CA GLU A 99 -17.29 -6.55 12.21
C GLU A 99 -15.80 -6.92 12.19
N GLY A 100 -15.12 -6.67 11.07
CA GLY A 100 -13.69 -6.89 10.90
C GLY A 100 -12.86 -5.65 11.22
N ALA A 101 -11.54 -5.80 11.09
CA ALA A 101 -10.61 -4.68 11.26
C ALA A 101 -9.35 -4.88 10.44
N VAL A 102 -8.78 -3.80 9.90
CA VAL A 102 -7.51 -3.81 9.19
C VAL A 102 -6.54 -2.85 9.88
N THR A 103 -5.30 -3.28 10.08
CA THR A 103 -4.20 -2.45 10.59
C THR A 103 -3.10 -2.41 9.55
N GLY A 104 -2.83 -1.22 9.00
CA GLY A 104 -1.70 -0.98 8.10
C GLY A 104 -0.47 -0.49 8.85
N ILE A 105 0.71 -0.99 8.48
CA ILE A 105 2.01 -0.51 8.96
C ILE A 105 2.85 -0.12 7.75
N ASP A 106 3.39 1.10 7.76
CA ASP A 106 4.38 1.55 6.79
C ASP A 106 5.46 2.40 7.49
N MET A 107 6.63 2.49 6.87
CA MET A 107 7.74 3.31 7.39
C MET A 107 7.72 4.75 6.86
N THR A 108 6.89 5.03 5.85
CA THR A 108 6.85 6.30 5.12
C THR A 108 5.68 7.13 5.61
N ARG A 109 5.97 8.31 6.17
CA ARG A 109 4.96 9.15 6.80
C ARG A 109 3.91 9.63 5.79
N GLU A 110 4.37 10.02 4.61
CA GLU A 110 3.56 10.57 3.53
C GLU A 110 2.53 9.54 3.05
N MET A 111 2.96 8.29 2.89
CA MET A 111 2.09 7.15 2.58
C MET A 111 1.03 6.94 3.66
N LEU A 112 1.43 6.96 4.95
CA LEU A 112 0.49 6.80 6.06
C LEU A 112 -0.54 7.92 6.14
N GLU A 113 -0.17 9.17 5.82
CA GLU A 113 -1.13 10.27 5.80
C GLU A 113 -2.15 10.10 4.65
N LYS A 114 -1.72 9.65 3.47
CA LYS A 114 -2.65 9.26 2.39
C LYS A 114 -3.57 8.10 2.79
N ALA A 115 -3.02 7.07 3.43
CA ALA A 115 -3.81 5.92 3.89
C ALA A 115 -4.89 6.32 4.89
N LYS A 116 -4.58 7.20 5.84
CA LYS A 116 -5.56 7.73 6.80
C LYS A 116 -6.63 8.59 6.13
N ALA A 117 -6.24 9.42 5.17
CA ALA A 117 -7.19 10.23 4.41
C ALA A 117 -8.14 9.32 3.61
N GLY A 118 -7.60 8.33 2.90
CA GLY A 118 -8.39 7.34 2.17
C GLY A 118 -9.34 6.55 3.07
N ALA A 119 -8.89 6.15 4.26
CA ALA A 119 -9.75 5.47 5.23
C ALA A 119 -10.88 6.34 5.81
N THR A 120 -10.77 7.67 5.71
CA THR A 120 -11.84 8.60 6.13
C THR A 120 -12.82 8.87 4.98
N GLU A 121 -12.39 8.70 3.73
CA GLU A 121 -13.18 8.93 2.52
C GLU A 121 -13.99 7.69 2.08
N LEU A 122 -13.50 6.49 2.39
CA LEU A 122 -14.13 5.20 2.11
C LEU A 122 -15.42 4.97 2.93
#